data_AF-A0A2H0A6U3-F1
#
_entry.id   AF-A0A2H0A6U3-F1
#
_cell.length_a   1.000
_cell.length_b   1.000
_cell.length_c   1.000
_cell.angle_alpha   90.00
_cell.angle_beta   90.00
_cell.angle_gamma   90.00
#
_symmetry.space_group_name_H-M   'P 1'
#
loop_
_entity.id
_entity.type
_entity.pdbx_description
1 polymer ?
#
loop_
_entity_poly.entity_id
_entity_poly.type
_entity_poly.pdbx_seq_one_letter_code
_entity_poly.pdbx_strand_id
1 'polypeptide(L)'
;MFPLSVLPGTDFRAKIRELGLCYDQSPPYLIHRTPSYSEEDIYVSFAEAENLFDISLFPEPYLDIAFRQKGVLEPENPDVRVRINGHSYIKTLVLNARRPLDGIMEAAGRLTSPYQILIGPGLDDSGYICKILEILTGENPHTPFEVIFLGQDLSPNIVRFLRAVNLFRPGYLDACNTYQYRGGGNRSVLFTFVTQRMDISFEGEMRRRVFWWENPFLPEVSDMEALSEFDGVLIDAPIADRETMEWQNRMAGRADELIWISFSDVALQKRWLELTAGDVFSRIFFHHGGHRDHRENS
;
A
#
# COMPACT_ATOMS: atom_id res chain seq x y z
N MET A 1 18.91 -10.17 -8.34
CA MET A 1 19.48 -9.03 -9.08
C MET A 1 19.03 -7.76 -8.37
N PHE A 2 19.83 -6.69 -8.29
CA PHE A 2 19.44 -5.45 -7.59
C PHE A 2 19.82 -4.23 -8.42
N PRO A 3 19.03 -3.14 -8.36
CA PRO A 3 19.43 -1.88 -8.93
C PRO A 3 20.75 -1.40 -8.32
N LEU A 4 21.72 -1.08 -9.17
CA LEU A 4 23.03 -0.67 -8.71
C LEU A 4 22.98 0.79 -8.22
N SER A 5 23.43 1.01 -6.99
CA SER A 5 23.45 2.32 -6.34
C SER A 5 24.87 2.82 -6.04
N VAL A 6 25.10 4.12 -6.21
CA VAL A 6 26.38 4.78 -5.90
C VAL A 6 26.35 5.39 -4.50
N LEU A 7 26.54 4.55 -3.49
CA LEU A 7 26.41 4.95 -2.08
C LEU A 7 27.44 6.02 -1.67
N PRO A 8 27.04 7.04 -0.88
CA PRO A 8 27.97 8.00 -0.26
C PRO A 8 29.10 7.31 0.51
N GLY A 9 30.32 7.87 0.45
CA GLY A 9 31.46 7.38 1.21
C GLY A 9 32.12 6.10 0.68
N THR A 10 31.70 5.59 -0.48
CA THR A 10 32.33 4.43 -1.13
C THR A 10 33.44 4.85 -2.09
N ASP A 11 34.48 4.01 -2.22
CA ASP A 11 35.52 4.18 -3.25
C ASP A 11 34.94 4.22 -4.67
N PHE A 12 33.83 3.52 -4.88
CA PHE A 12 33.07 3.54 -6.12
C PHE A 12 32.56 4.95 -6.45
N ARG A 13 32.04 5.68 -5.45
CA ARG A 13 31.62 7.09 -5.62
C ARG A 13 32.80 8.03 -5.84
N ALA A 14 33.96 7.77 -5.24
CA ALA A 14 35.15 8.61 -5.44
C ALA A 14 35.64 8.59 -6.90
N LYS A 15 35.43 7.48 -7.61
CA LYS A 15 35.86 7.28 -9.01
C LYS A 15 34.79 7.60 -10.05
N ILE A 16 33.67 8.22 -9.65
CA ILE A 16 32.48 8.34 -10.48
C ILE A 16 32.72 9.09 -11.81
N ARG A 17 33.57 10.12 -11.78
CA ARG A 17 33.95 10.90 -12.96
C ARG A 17 34.80 10.08 -13.94
N GLU A 18 35.68 9.23 -13.42
CA GLU A 18 36.54 8.34 -14.20
C GLU A 18 35.72 7.22 -14.85
N LEU A 19 34.69 6.74 -14.15
CA LEU A 19 33.79 5.68 -14.61
C LEU A 19 32.70 6.17 -15.58
N GLY A 20 32.52 7.50 -15.72
CA GLY A 20 31.56 8.09 -16.65
C GLY A 20 30.08 7.74 -16.37
N LEU A 21 29.74 7.44 -15.12
CA LEU A 21 28.40 6.99 -14.74
C LEU A 21 27.41 8.16 -14.59
N CYS A 22 26.17 7.95 -15.03
CA CYS A 22 25.04 8.83 -14.79
C CYS A 22 24.18 8.24 -13.65
N TYR A 23 23.95 8.98 -12.58
CA TYR A 23 23.27 8.47 -11.39
C TYR A 23 22.59 9.58 -10.56
N ASP A 24 21.65 9.19 -9.70
CA ASP A 24 20.97 10.11 -8.79
C ASP A 24 21.88 10.65 -7.69
N GLN A 25 21.82 11.96 -7.45
CA GLN A 25 22.58 12.59 -6.36
C GLN A 25 21.93 12.42 -4.98
N SER A 26 20.65 12.02 -4.95
CA SER A 26 19.86 11.71 -3.75
C SER A 26 19.56 10.21 -3.66
N PRO A 27 19.24 9.67 -2.46
CA PRO A 27 18.80 8.28 -2.33
C PRO A 27 17.67 7.94 -3.32
N PRO A 28 17.67 6.73 -3.91
CA PRO A 28 18.56 5.59 -3.64
C PRO A 28 19.91 5.64 -4.37
N TYR A 29 20.27 6.75 -5.03
CA TYR A 29 21.51 6.90 -5.79
C TYR A 29 21.61 5.94 -6.98
N LEU A 30 20.49 5.70 -7.67
CA LEU A 30 20.39 4.74 -8.77
C LEU A 30 21.23 5.16 -9.97
N ILE A 31 21.86 4.19 -10.62
CA ILE A 31 22.54 4.40 -11.89
C ILE A 31 21.52 4.34 -13.04
N HIS A 32 21.47 5.41 -13.83
CA HIS A 32 20.61 5.51 -15.01
C HIS A 32 21.34 5.14 -16.30
N ARG A 33 22.67 5.27 -16.33
CA ARG A 33 23.47 4.97 -17.52
C ARG A 33 24.95 4.77 -17.17
N THR A 34 25.62 3.92 -17.93
CA THR A 34 27.08 3.81 -17.98
C THR A 34 27.58 4.07 -19.42
N PRO A 35 28.89 4.29 -19.66
CA PRO A 35 29.41 4.55 -21.01
C PRO A 35 29.08 3.45 -22.03
N SER A 36 28.95 2.19 -21.59
CA SER A 36 28.69 1.03 -22.45
C SER A 36 27.29 0.43 -22.27
N TYR A 37 26.42 1.07 -21.48
CA TYR A 37 25.14 0.50 -21.09
C TYR A 37 24.11 1.62 -20.91
N SER A 38 23.14 1.68 -21.82
CA SER A 38 22.12 2.72 -21.86
C SER A 38 21.04 2.52 -20.79
N GLU A 39 20.19 3.54 -20.61
CA GLU A 39 19.03 3.45 -19.71
C GLU A 39 18.03 2.38 -20.17
N GLU A 40 17.86 2.23 -21.50
CA GLU A 40 16.99 1.19 -22.06
C GLU A 40 17.60 -0.20 -21.85
N ASP A 41 18.92 -0.36 -21.97
CA ASP A 41 19.58 -1.64 -21.69
C ASP A 41 19.38 -2.06 -20.22
N ILE A 42 19.47 -1.11 -19.29
CA ILE A 42 19.18 -1.34 -17.86
C ILE A 42 17.74 -1.81 -17.66
N TYR A 43 16.79 -1.13 -18.30
CA TYR A 43 15.37 -1.47 -18.21
C TYR A 43 15.10 -2.88 -18.75
N VAL A 44 15.59 -3.19 -19.95
CA VAL A 44 15.43 -4.51 -20.58
C VAL A 44 16.00 -5.59 -19.69
N SER A 45 17.19 -5.39 -19.11
CA SER A 45 17.79 -6.42 -18.27
C SER A 45 17.09 -6.62 -16.92
N PHE A 46 16.41 -5.61 -16.37
CA PHE A 46 15.51 -5.86 -15.23
C PHE A 46 14.32 -6.73 -15.64
N ALA A 47 13.68 -6.44 -16.78
CA ALA A 47 12.58 -7.26 -17.28
C ALA A 47 13.02 -8.70 -17.59
N GLU A 48 14.20 -8.89 -18.20
CA GLU A 48 14.79 -10.21 -18.43
C GLU A 48 15.06 -10.95 -17.11
N ALA A 49 15.53 -10.24 -16.09
CA ALA A 49 15.78 -10.81 -14.77
C ALA A 49 14.51 -11.27 -14.06
N GLU A 50 13.47 -10.43 -14.05
CA GLU A 50 12.17 -10.78 -13.47
C GLU A 50 11.62 -12.04 -14.13
N ASN A 51 11.69 -12.14 -15.47
CA ASN A 51 11.28 -13.32 -16.21
C ASN A 51 12.15 -14.56 -15.92
N LEU A 52 13.48 -14.41 -15.87
CA LEU A 52 14.40 -15.53 -15.68
C LEU A 52 14.30 -16.12 -14.27
N PHE A 53 14.08 -15.28 -13.26
CA PHE A 53 14.04 -15.67 -11.86
C PHE A 53 12.62 -15.87 -11.33
N ASP A 54 11.59 -15.54 -12.11
CA ASP A 54 10.19 -15.56 -11.70
C ASP A 54 9.96 -14.74 -10.40
N ILE A 55 10.44 -13.50 -10.42
CA ILE A 55 10.36 -12.54 -9.30
C ILE A 55 9.84 -11.18 -9.75
N SER A 56 9.36 -10.39 -8.80
CA SER A 56 9.13 -8.95 -8.99
C SER A 56 10.20 -8.15 -8.24
N LEU A 57 11.02 -7.39 -8.97
CA LEU A 57 12.06 -6.51 -8.43
C LEU A 57 11.50 -5.20 -7.91
N PHE A 58 10.39 -4.75 -8.50
CA PHE A 58 9.65 -3.55 -8.11
C PHE A 58 8.20 -3.94 -7.80
N PRO A 59 7.95 -4.66 -6.68
CA PRO A 59 6.61 -5.13 -6.35
C PRO A 59 5.69 -3.95 -6.02
N GLU A 60 4.46 -4.01 -6.51
CA GLU A 60 3.43 -3.08 -6.09
C GLU A 60 3.12 -3.24 -4.59
N PRO A 61 2.69 -2.18 -3.90
CA PRO A 61 2.26 -2.27 -2.50
C PRO A 61 1.15 -3.31 -2.35
N TYR A 62 1.23 -4.20 -1.35
CA TYR A 62 0.18 -5.20 -1.10
C TYR A 62 -1.20 -4.58 -0.90
N LEU A 63 -2.24 -5.33 -1.27
CA LEU A 63 -3.63 -4.97 -0.99
C LEU A 63 -3.98 -5.25 0.47
N ASP A 64 -4.18 -4.19 1.26
CA ASP A 64 -4.49 -4.29 2.69
C ASP A 64 -5.50 -3.20 3.08
N ILE A 65 -6.78 -3.41 2.75
CA ILE A 65 -7.87 -2.45 2.96
C ILE A 65 -8.69 -2.85 4.20
N ALA A 66 -8.04 -3.30 5.27
CA ALA A 66 -8.75 -3.61 6.50
C ALA A 66 -9.07 -2.34 7.30
N PHE A 67 -10.34 -2.14 7.64
CA PHE A 67 -10.82 -0.93 8.32
C PHE A 67 -11.80 -1.18 9.48
N ARG A 68 -12.21 -2.43 9.72
CA ARG A 68 -13.07 -2.80 10.85
C ARG A 68 -12.32 -3.64 11.87
N GLN A 69 -12.51 -3.32 13.15
CA GLN A 69 -12.07 -4.13 14.28
C GLN A 69 -13.31 -4.67 15.00
N LYS A 70 -13.73 -5.90 14.66
CA LYS A 70 -14.86 -6.56 15.35
C LYS A 70 -14.54 -6.77 16.84
N GLY A 71 -15.58 -6.67 17.68
CA GLY A 71 -15.46 -6.86 19.14
C GLY A 71 -15.13 -5.60 19.94
N VAL A 72 -14.91 -4.47 19.27
CA VAL A 72 -14.90 -3.15 19.91
C VAL A 72 -16.29 -2.54 19.73
N LEU A 73 -17.04 -2.33 20.82
CA LEU A 73 -18.29 -1.56 20.80
C LEU A 73 -17.99 -0.22 20.12
N GLU A 74 -18.76 0.12 19.08
CA GLU A 74 -18.56 1.24 18.15
C GLU A 74 -17.57 2.29 18.69
N PRO A 75 -16.27 2.19 18.36
CA PRO A 75 -15.30 3.05 18.99
C PRO A 75 -15.61 4.49 18.60
N GLU A 76 -15.53 5.41 19.57
CA GLU A 76 -15.60 6.86 19.33
C GLU A 76 -14.63 7.29 18.21
N ASN A 77 -13.60 6.48 17.95
CA ASN A 77 -12.70 6.60 16.83
C ASN A 77 -12.54 5.27 16.06
N PRO A 78 -13.03 5.16 14.80
CA PRO A 78 -12.92 3.96 13.97
C PRO A 78 -11.52 3.71 13.36
N ASP A 79 -10.51 4.52 13.69
CA ASP A 79 -9.16 4.39 13.13
C ASP A 79 -8.51 3.04 13.47
N VAL A 80 -7.85 2.42 12.49
CA VAL A 80 -7.07 1.20 12.70
C VAL A 80 -5.73 1.57 13.32
N ARG A 81 -5.49 1.02 14.50
CA ARG A 81 -4.29 1.30 15.30
C ARG A 81 -3.37 0.09 15.41
N VAL A 82 -2.08 0.38 15.50
CA VAL A 82 -1.01 -0.59 15.78
C VAL A 82 -0.21 -0.14 17.00
N ARG A 83 0.45 -1.09 17.67
CA ARG A 83 1.37 -0.79 18.78
C ARG A 83 2.81 -0.98 18.34
N ILE A 84 3.62 0.04 18.51
CA ILE A 84 5.07 0.03 18.23
C ILE A 84 5.77 0.49 19.51
N ASN A 85 6.64 -0.36 20.08
CA ASN A 85 7.36 -0.07 21.32
C ASN A 85 6.46 0.40 22.48
N GLY A 86 5.28 -0.22 22.62
CA GLY A 86 4.30 0.14 23.66
C GLY A 86 3.45 1.39 23.36
N HIS A 87 3.73 2.12 22.30
CA HIS A 87 2.97 3.30 21.89
C HIS A 87 1.96 2.96 20.79
N SER A 88 0.79 3.59 20.84
CA SER A 88 -0.26 3.42 19.82
C SER A 88 -0.06 4.41 18.68
N TYR A 89 -0.09 3.90 17.45
CA TYR A 89 -0.04 4.68 16.21
C TYR A 89 -1.23 4.34 15.32
N ILE A 90 -1.60 5.24 14.41
CA ILE A 90 -2.68 5.09 13.44
C ILE A 90 -2.08 4.57 12.14
N LYS A 91 -2.49 3.37 11.73
CA LYS A 91 -2.16 2.79 10.42
C LYS A 91 -3.15 3.28 9.37
N THR A 92 -4.44 3.27 9.70
CA THR A 92 -5.52 3.67 8.78
C THR A 92 -6.43 4.67 9.48
N LEU A 93 -6.47 5.90 8.96
CA LEU A 93 -7.42 6.93 9.38
C LEU A 93 -8.76 6.69 8.65
N VAL A 94 -9.84 6.44 9.38
CA VAL A 94 -11.13 6.01 8.80
C VAL A 94 -12.16 7.14 8.82
N LEU A 95 -12.43 7.76 7.68
CA LEU A 95 -13.29 8.93 7.56
C LEU A 95 -14.65 8.56 6.95
N ASN A 96 -15.58 8.07 7.77
CA ASN A 96 -16.97 7.80 7.36
C ASN A 96 -17.84 9.06 7.31
N ALA A 97 -17.44 10.11 8.04
CA ALA A 97 -18.10 11.40 8.13
C ALA A 97 -17.07 12.49 8.44
N ARG A 98 -17.48 13.76 8.34
CA ARG A 98 -16.64 14.91 8.73
C ARG A 98 -16.28 14.82 10.21
N ARG A 99 -14.97 14.91 10.49
CA ARG A 99 -14.39 15.11 11.83
C ARG A 99 -13.91 16.55 11.99
N PRO A 100 -13.89 17.10 13.23
CA PRO A 100 -13.24 18.38 13.51
C PRO A 100 -11.77 18.38 13.07
N LEU A 101 -11.28 19.48 12.50
CA LEU A 101 -9.90 19.56 11.99
C LEU A 101 -8.86 19.43 13.10
N ASP A 102 -9.15 19.89 14.32
CA ASP A 102 -8.23 19.75 15.45
C ASP A 102 -7.95 18.27 15.77
N GLY A 103 -8.97 17.41 15.69
CA GLY A 103 -8.80 15.96 15.85
C GLY A 103 -8.01 15.32 14.71
N ILE A 104 -8.06 15.90 13.52
CA ILE A 104 -7.25 15.45 12.37
C ILE A 104 -5.79 15.85 12.57
N MET A 105 -5.53 17.06 13.07
CA MET A 105 -4.18 17.51 13.41
C MET A 105 -3.55 16.63 14.49
N GLU A 106 -4.32 16.25 15.52
CA GLU A 106 -3.84 15.29 16.53
C GLU A 106 -3.53 13.92 15.91
N ALA A 107 -4.41 13.43 15.03
CA ALA A 107 -4.19 12.16 14.33
C ALA A 107 -2.95 12.19 13.44
N ALA A 108 -2.66 13.32 12.78
CA ALA A 108 -1.51 13.49 11.90
C ALA A 108 -0.18 13.19 12.60
N GLY A 109 -0.02 13.62 13.85
CA GLY A 109 1.16 13.34 14.67
C GLY A 109 1.27 11.90 15.19
N ARG A 110 0.30 11.04 14.88
CA ARG A 110 0.21 9.64 15.31
C ARG A 110 0.21 8.65 14.15
N LEU A 111 0.29 9.09 12.91
CA LEU A 111 0.36 8.21 11.74
C LEU A 111 1.65 7.39 11.75
N THR A 112 1.59 6.13 11.30
CA THR A 112 2.78 5.27 11.09
C THR A 112 3.05 5.07 9.61
N SER A 113 4.30 4.85 9.22
CA SER A 113 4.66 4.64 7.81
C SER A 113 4.57 3.17 7.38
N PRO A 114 4.06 2.87 6.17
CA PRO A 114 3.11 3.70 5.41
C PRO A 114 1.75 3.76 6.11
N TYR A 115 1.02 4.87 5.96
CA TYR A 115 -0.35 5.00 6.48
C TYR A 115 -1.38 5.01 5.34
N GLN A 116 -2.63 4.83 5.72
CA GLN A 116 -3.77 4.85 4.81
C GLN A 116 -4.81 5.85 5.29
N ILE A 117 -5.54 6.43 4.35
CA ILE A 117 -6.69 7.29 4.60
C ILE A 117 -7.87 6.63 3.89
N LEU A 118 -8.83 6.10 4.65
CA LEU A 118 -10.04 5.55 4.10
C LEU A 118 -11.15 6.60 4.11
N ILE A 119 -11.72 6.89 2.96
CA ILE A 119 -12.87 7.75 2.75
C ILE A 119 -14.09 6.86 2.57
N GLY A 120 -14.95 6.84 3.58
CA GLY A 120 -16.16 6.03 3.57
C GLY A 120 -17.25 6.58 2.64
N PRO A 121 -18.29 5.78 2.32
CA PRO A 121 -19.36 6.17 1.39
C PRO A 121 -20.09 7.47 1.78
N GLY A 122 -20.14 7.79 3.07
CA GLY A 122 -20.83 8.97 3.60
C GLY A 122 -20.06 10.30 3.50
N LEU A 123 -18.86 10.31 2.92
CA LEU A 123 -18.01 11.51 2.82
C LEU A 123 -17.66 11.85 1.36
N ASP A 124 -18.45 12.72 0.74
CA ASP A 124 -18.29 13.17 -0.65
C ASP A 124 -17.67 14.58 -0.79
N ASP A 125 -17.41 15.25 0.34
CA ASP A 125 -16.90 16.62 0.34
C ASP A 125 -15.42 16.70 -0.06
N SER A 126 -15.20 16.88 -1.36
CA SER A 126 -13.88 17.03 -1.95
C SER A 126 -13.07 18.18 -1.33
N GLY A 127 -13.70 19.26 -0.87
CA GLY A 127 -13.00 20.40 -0.26
C GLY A 127 -12.47 20.07 1.12
N TYR A 128 -13.27 19.33 1.91
CA TYR A 128 -12.84 18.79 3.19
C TYR A 128 -11.73 17.75 3.00
N ILE A 129 -11.88 16.80 2.07
CA ILE A 129 -10.85 15.78 1.79
C ILE A 129 -9.52 16.45 1.41
N CYS A 130 -9.53 17.50 0.57
CA CYS A 130 -8.31 18.24 0.25
C CYS A 130 -7.62 18.81 1.50
N LYS A 131 -8.38 19.43 2.42
CA LYS A 131 -7.83 19.97 3.68
C LYS A 131 -7.23 18.88 4.57
N ILE A 132 -7.85 17.70 4.62
CA ILE A 132 -7.30 16.54 5.33
C ILE A 132 -5.96 16.15 4.73
N LEU A 133 -5.90 15.99 3.40
CA LEU A 133 -4.66 15.64 2.71
C LEU A 133 -3.57 16.67 2.99
N GLU A 134 -3.88 17.97 2.92
CA GLU A 134 -2.93 19.06 3.23
C GLU A 134 -2.35 18.95 4.64
N ILE A 135 -3.20 18.72 5.65
CA ILE A 135 -2.80 18.58 7.07
C ILE A 135 -1.92 17.34 7.26
N LEU A 136 -2.42 16.17 6.87
CA LEU A 136 -1.76 14.90 7.15
C LEU A 136 -0.39 14.81 6.48
N THR A 137 -0.31 15.26 5.23
CA THR A 137 0.92 15.21 4.44
C THR A 137 1.87 16.36 4.76
N GLY A 138 1.37 17.49 5.25
CA GLY A 138 2.21 18.57 5.78
C GLY A 138 2.97 18.14 7.05
N GLU A 139 2.32 17.38 7.93
CA GLU A 139 2.96 16.81 9.13
C GLU A 139 3.83 15.58 8.80
N ASN A 140 3.55 14.87 7.70
CA ASN A 140 4.26 13.66 7.30
C ASN A 140 4.83 13.76 5.87
N PRO A 141 5.68 14.76 5.55
CA PRO A 141 6.00 15.11 4.17
C PRO A 141 6.93 14.11 3.46
N HIS A 142 7.49 13.14 4.18
CA HIS A 142 8.37 12.10 3.63
C HIS A 142 7.73 10.71 3.61
N THR A 143 6.49 10.58 4.08
CA THR A 143 5.86 9.28 4.29
C THR A 143 4.96 8.94 3.11
N PRO A 144 5.17 7.79 2.44
CA PRO A 144 4.23 7.33 1.43
C PRO A 144 2.93 6.87 2.08
N PHE A 145 1.84 7.03 1.35
CA PHE A 145 0.52 6.70 1.86
C PHE A 145 -0.45 6.30 0.75
N GLU A 146 -1.58 5.74 1.16
CA GLU A 146 -2.67 5.36 0.26
C GLU A 146 -3.95 6.11 0.64
N VAL A 147 -4.70 6.57 -0.38
CA VAL A 147 -6.06 7.08 -0.20
C VAL A 147 -7.04 6.09 -0.79
N ILE A 148 -7.91 5.55 0.06
CA ILE A 148 -8.89 4.52 -0.29
C ILE A 148 -10.27 5.18 -0.34
N PHE A 149 -10.91 5.19 -1.50
CA PHE A 149 -12.28 5.65 -1.68
C PHE A 149 -13.21 4.44 -1.69
N LEU A 150 -13.98 4.27 -0.62
CA LEU A 150 -14.89 3.16 -0.44
C LEU A 150 -16.30 3.53 -0.89
N GLY A 151 -16.85 2.79 -1.85
CA GLY A 151 -18.29 2.82 -2.17
C GLY A 151 -18.80 4.12 -2.78
N GLN A 152 -17.96 4.92 -3.44
CA GLN A 152 -18.40 6.14 -4.10
C GLN A 152 -19.04 5.81 -5.46
N ASP A 153 -20.07 6.56 -5.84
CA ASP A 153 -20.79 6.36 -7.12
C ASP A 153 -19.99 6.80 -8.35
N LEU A 154 -19.03 7.72 -8.14
CA LEU A 154 -18.20 8.31 -9.17
C LEU A 154 -16.73 8.10 -8.86
N SER A 155 -15.91 7.98 -9.90
CA SER A 155 -14.46 7.91 -9.73
C SER A 155 -13.91 9.21 -9.12
N PRO A 156 -12.98 9.09 -8.16
CA PRO A 156 -12.44 10.26 -7.46
C PRO A 156 -11.61 11.13 -8.41
N ASN A 157 -11.70 12.45 -8.26
CA ASN A 157 -10.85 13.39 -8.99
C ASN A 157 -9.44 13.41 -8.39
N ILE A 158 -8.63 12.42 -8.76
CA ILE A 158 -7.29 12.27 -8.18
C ILE A 158 -6.36 13.44 -8.52
N VAL A 159 -6.54 14.13 -9.65
CA VAL A 159 -5.72 15.29 -10.00
C VAL A 159 -5.91 16.39 -8.98
N ARG A 160 -7.15 16.61 -8.54
CA ARG A 160 -7.48 17.55 -7.47
C ARG A 160 -6.86 17.10 -6.14
N PHE A 161 -7.04 15.84 -5.75
CA PHE A 161 -6.52 15.33 -4.48
C PHE A 161 -5.00 15.34 -4.44
N LEU A 162 -4.34 14.96 -5.53
CA LEU A 162 -2.90 14.96 -5.65
C LEU A 162 -2.29 16.38 -5.55
N ARG A 163 -3.00 17.41 -6.01
CA ARG A 163 -2.59 18.83 -5.85
C ARG A 163 -2.66 19.32 -4.40
N ALA A 164 -3.49 18.70 -3.58
CA ALA A 164 -3.61 19.03 -2.16
C ALA A 164 -2.54 18.35 -1.30
N VAL A 165 -1.79 17.40 -1.87
CA VAL A 165 -0.75 16.65 -1.16
C VAL A 165 0.52 17.48 -1.01
N ASN A 166 0.97 17.67 0.23
CA ASN A 166 2.17 18.41 0.63
C ASN A 166 3.37 17.49 0.93
N LEU A 167 3.60 16.48 0.09
CA LEU A 167 4.81 15.65 0.19
C LEU A 167 6.04 16.37 -0.38
N PHE A 168 7.20 16.13 0.21
CA PHE A 168 8.48 16.46 -0.40
C PHE A 168 8.74 15.58 -1.61
N ARG A 169 9.01 16.22 -2.74
CA ARG A 169 9.25 15.55 -4.03
C ARG A 169 10.51 16.08 -4.71
N PRO A 170 11.28 15.20 -5.40
CA PRO A 170 11.10 13.75 -5.44
C PRO A 170 11.49 13.09 -4.10
N GLY A 171 10.67 12.15 -3.63
CA GLY A 171 10.96 11.28 -2.49
C GLY A 171 11.72 10.01 -2.88
N TYR A 172 12.05 9.17 -1.89
CA TYR A 172 12.77 7.91 -2.11
C TYR A 172 12.02 6.97 -3.07
N LEU A 173 10.70 6.81 -2.88
CA LEU A 173 9.88 5.95 -3.76
C LEU A 173 9.66 6.57 -5.14
N ASP A 174 9.65 7.90 -5.25
CA ASP A 174 9.64 8.56 -6.55
C ASP A 174 10.87 8.16 -7.36
N ALA A 175 12.04 8.03 -6.75
CA ALA A 175 13.24 7.56 -7.44
C ALA A 175 13.25 6.03 -7.64
N CYS A 176 12.89 5.23 -6.63
CA CYS A 176 12.87 3.75 -6.74
C CYS A 176 11.99 3.23 -7.86
N ASN A 177 10.78 3.78 -7.97
CA ASN A 177 9.76 3.25 -8.87
C ASN A 177 9.85 3.87 -10.28
N THR A 178 10.96 4.52 -10.62
CA THR A 178 11.15 5.15 -11.94
C THR A 178 11.10 4.12 -13.07
N TYR A 179 11.54 2.89 -12.82
CA TYR A 179 11.49 1.80 -13.81
C TYR A 179 10.08 1.22 -13.97
N GLN A 180 9.25 1.27 -12.92
CA GLN A 180 7.88 0.76 -12.95
C GLN A 180 6.89 1.79 -13.51
N TYR A 181 7.07 3.07 -13.17
CA TYR A 181 6.19 4.17 -13.58
C TYR A 181 7.03 5.21 -14.31
N ARG A 182 7.04 5.18 -15.64
CA ARG A 182 7.86 6.09 -16.46
C ARG A 182 7.37 7.55 -16.39
N GLY A 183 6.11 7.79 -16.05
CA GLY A 183 5.57 9.12 -15.83
C GLY A 183 6.22 9.82 -14.64
N GLY A 184 6.71 11.05 -14.83
CA GLY A 184 7.09 11.91 -13.71
C GLY A 184 5.83 12.42 -12.99
N GLY A 185 5.85 12.49 -11.66
CA GLY A 185 4.88 13.32 -10.94
C GLY A 185 4.45 12.86 -9.55
N ASN A 186 4.39 11.55 -9.28
CA ASN A 186 4.07 11.01 -7.95
C ASN A 186 4.11 9.47 -7.96
N ARG A 187 5.02 8.86 -7.20
CA ARG A 187 5.09 7.40 -6.97
C ARG A 187 5.03 7.06 -5.47
N SER A 188 4.64 8.03 -4.66
CA SER A 188 4.57 7.95 -3.20
C SER A 188 3.14 8.05 -2.65
N VAL A 189 2.15 8.31 -3.50
CA VAL A 189 0.71 8.28 -3.14
C VAL A 189 -0.03 7.34 -4.05
N LEU A 190 -0.57 6.26 -3.48
CA LEU A 190 -1.45 5.32 -4.16
C LEU A 190 -2.92 5.74 -3.95
N PHE A 191 -3.71 5.72 -5.00
CA PHE A 191 -5.15 5.92 -4.92
C PHE A 191 -5.87 4.60 -5.18
N THR A 192 -6.72 4.18 -4.26
CA THR A 192 -7.50 2.96 -4.40
C THR A 192 -8.97 3.29 -4.43
N PHE A 193 -9.68 2.84 -5.46
CA PHE A 193 -11.11 3.01 -5.63
C PHE A 193 -11.80 1.65 -5.48
N VAL A 194 -12.61 1.53 -4.42
CA VAL A 194 -13.31 0.30 -4.07
C VAL A 194 -14.78 0.45 -4.46
N THR A 195 -15.26 -0.39 -5.37
CA THR A 195 -16.59 -0.24 -5.97
C THR A 195 -17.25 -1.58 -6.32
N GLN A 196 -18.58 -1.61 -6.33
CA GLN A 196 -19.39 -2.72 -6.87
C GLN A 196 -19.65 -2.58 -8.38
N ARG A 197 -19.32 -1.43 -8.96
CA ARG A 197 -19.62 -1.10 -10.35
C ARG A 197 -18.55 -1.65 -11.28
N MET A 198 -18.99 -2.49 -12.21
CA MET A 198 -18.14 -3.06 -13.27
C MET A 198 -17.83 -2.06 -14.38
N ASP A 199 -18.63 -0.99 -14.51
CA ASP A 199 -18.59 -0.06 -15.63
C ASP A 199 -17.75 1.20 -15.39
N ILE A 200 -17.17 1.37 -14.19
CA ILE A 200 -16.29 2.50 -13.88
C ILE A 200 -14.83 2.09 -14.09
N SER A 201 -14.16 2.70 -15.06
CA SER A 201 -12.70 2.59 -15.19
C SER A 201 -11.99 3.49 -14.17
N PHE A 202 -10.92 2.98 -13.58
CA PHE A 202 -10.04 3.70 -12.67
C PHE A 202 -8.60 3.22 -12.84
N GLU A 203 -8.02 3.53 -13.99
CA GLU A 203 -6.72 3.02 -14.43
C GLU A 203 -5.66 4.13 -14.49
N GLY A 204 -4.39 3.73 -14.40
CA GLY A 204 -3.22 4.60 -14.54
C GLY A 204 -2.19 4.37 -13.42
N GLU A 205 -1.04 5.03 -13.55
CA GLU A 205 0.03 4.93 -12.54
C GLU A 205 -0.48 5.32 -11.14
N MET A 206 -0.09 4.54 -10.13
CA MET A 206 -0.48 4.74 -8.74
C MET A 206 -1.99 4.79 -8.51
N ARG A 207 -2.74 4.00 -9.28
CA ARG A 207 -4.18 3.82 -9.10
C ARG A 207 -4.48 2.33 -9.00
N ARG A 208 -5.47 2.00 -8.18
CA ARG A 208 -5.97 0.65 -8.00
C ARG A 208 -7.49 0.66 -8.01
N ARG A 209 -8.10 -0.23 -8.79
CA ARG A 209 -9.54 -0.49 -8.80
C ARG A 209 -9.80 -1.83 -8.14
N VAL A 210 -10.58 -1.82 -7.07
CA VAL A 210 -10.86 -3.01 -6.24
C VAL A 210 -12.35 -3.28 -6.23
N PHE A 211 -12.74 -4.52 -6.51
CA PHE A 211 -14.14 -4.91 -6.45
C PHE A 211 -14.60 -5.08 -5.00
N TRP A 212 -15.73 -4.48 -4.64
CA TRP A 212 -16.29 -4.60 -3.29
C TRP A 212 -17.25 -5.78 -3.20
N TRP A 213 -16.83 -6.84 -2.54
CA TRP A 213 -17.62 -8.05 -2.38
C TRP A 213 -18.41 -8.02 -1.07
N GLU A 214 -19.68 -7.58 -1.14
CA GLU A 214 -20.61 -7.54 0.01
C GLU A 214 -21.70 -8.63 -0.06
N ASN A 215 -21.58 -9.57 -1.00
CA ASN A 215 -22.57 -10.62 -1.19
C ASN A 215 -22.73 -11.48 0.08
N PRO A 216 -23.92 -12.05 0.34
CA PRO A 216 -24.19 -12.89 1.50
C PRO A 216 -23.56 -14.30 1.40
N PHE A 217 -22.54 -14.45 0.56
CA PHE A 217 -21.76 -15.66 0.35
C PHE A 217 -20.32 -15.25 0.02
N LEU A 218 -19.37 -16.16 0.26
CA LEU A 218 -17.97 -15.94 -0.07
C LEU A 218 -17.72 -16.30 -1.55
N PRO A 219 -16.83 -15.57 -2.24
CA PRO A 219 -16.57 -15.79 -3.66
C PRO A 219 -15.93 -17.15 -3.93
N GLU A 220 -16.34 -17.80 -5.02
CA GLU A 220 -15.65 -18.97 -5.56
C GLU A 220 -14.56 -18.56 -6.55
N VAL A 221 -13.75 -19.52 -7.00
CA VAL A 221 -12.66 -19.27 -7.95
C VAL A 221 -13.19 -18.66 -9.25
N SER A 222 -14.31 -19.15 -9.77
CA SER A 222 -14.93 -18.61 -10.98
C SER A 222 -15.39 -17.16 -10.82
N ASP A 223 -15.80 -16.76 -9.62
CA ASP A 223 -16.16 -15.36 -9.34
C ASP A 223 -14.92 -14.48 -9.40
N MET A 224 -13.78 -14.95 -8.87
CA MET A 224 -12.50 -14.23 -8.94
C MET A 224 -11.98 -14.11 -10.37
N GLU A 225 -12.11 -15.18 -11.17
CA GLU A 225 -11.74 -15.16 -12.59
C GLU A 225 -12.58 -14.13 -13.37
N ALA A 226 -13.87 -13.99 -13.05
CA ALA A 226 -14.73 -12.97 -13.65
C ALA A 226 -14.35 -11.53 -13.27
N LEU A 227 -13.53 -11.35 -12.22
CA LEU A 227 -13.05 -10.06 -11.74
C LEU A 227 -11.63 -9.73 -12.23
N SER A 228 -11.07 -10.47 -13.18
CA SER A 228 -9.67 -10.32 -13.64
C SER A 228 -9.29 -8.93 -14.17
N GLU A 229 -10.27 -8.07 -14.50
CA GLU A 229 -10.04 -6.67 -14.91
C GLU A 229 -9.89 -5.70 -13.72
N PHE A 230 -10.12 -6.16 -12.49
CA PHE A 230 -9.82 -5.42 -11.27
C PHE A 230 -8.40 -5.75 -10.80
N ASP A 231 -7.83 -4.86 -10.00
CA ASP A 231 -6.54 -5.09 -9.37
C ASP A 231 -6.68 -5.88 -8.06
N GLY A 232 -7.90 -6.04 -7.56
CA GLY A 232 -8.18 -6.70 -6.30
C GLY A 232 -9.66 -6.92 -6.02
N VAL A 233 -9.94 -7.72 -5.00
CA VAL A 233 -11.25 -7.87 -4.37
C VAL A 233 -11.15 -7.58 -2.86
N LEU A 234 -12.08 -6.77 -2.36
CA LEU A 234 -12.31 -6.56 -0.94
C LEU A 234 -13.48 -7.43 -0.50
N ILE A 235 -13.21 -8.48 0.26
CA ILE A 235 -14.22 -9.32 0.89
C ILE A 235 -14.74 -8.61 2.13
N ASP A 236 -16.00 -8.18 2.02
CA ASP A 236 -16.78 -7.52 3.06
C ASP A 236 -18.14 -8.22 3.25
N ALA A 237 -18.17 -9.52 3.02
CA ALA A 237 -19.36 -10.34 3.12
C ALA A 237 -19.87 -10.41 4.58
N PRO A 238 -21.19 -10.35 4.83
CA PRO A 238 -21.79 -10.48 6.16
C PRO A 238 -21.84 -11.95 6.62
N ILE A 239 -20.69 -12.61 6.59
CA ILE A 239 -20.51 -14.03 6.92
C ILE A 239 -19.78 -14.16 8.27
N ALA A 240 -20.04 -15.26 8.98
CA ALA A 240 -19.40 -15.53 10.25
C ALA A 240 -17.89 -15.75 10.08
N ASP A 241 -17.08 -15.21 10.99
CA ASP A 241 -15.62 -15.28 10.90
C ASP A 241 -15.09 -16.71 10.75
N ARG A 242 -15.73 -17.69 11.41
CA ARG A 242 -15.37 -19.12 11.28
C ARG A 242 -15.49 -19.61 9.83
N GLU A 243 -16.56 -19.25 9.14
CA GLU A 243 -16.79 -19.65 7.75
C GLU A 243 -15.81 -18.93 6.82
N THR A 244 -15.50 -17.66 7.09
CA THR A 244 -14.46 -16.94 6.36
C THR A 244 -13.08 -17.56 6.57
N MET A 245 -12.73 -18.00 7.79
CA MET A 245 -11.46 -18.68 8.06
C MET A 245 -11.37 -20.04 7.36
N GLU A 246 -12.47 -20.79 7.31
CA GLU A 246 -12.54 -22.05 6.54
C GLU A 246 -12.34 -21.79 5.05
N TRP A 247 -12.94 -20.73 4.52
CA TRP A 247 -12.71 -20.28 3.15
C TRP A 247 -11.25 -19.91 2.89
N GLN A 248 -10.64 -19.12 3.78
CA GLN A 248 -9.22 -18.74 3.67
C GLN A 248 -8.31 -19.97 3.60
N ASN A 249 -8.56 -20.99 4.42
CA ASN A 249 -7.78 -22.24 4.39
C ASN A 249 -7.87 -22.95 3.04
N ARG A 250 -9.05 -22.95 2.41
CA ARG A 250 -9.26 -23.58 1.10
C ARG A 250 -8.59 -22.79 -0.04
N MET A 251 -8.59 -21.45 0.06
CA MET A 251 -8.15 -20.58 -1.01
C MET A 251 -6.65 -20.23 -0.93
N ALA A 252 -6.05 -20.25 0.25
CA ALA A 252 -4.67 -19.81 0.47
C ALA A 252 -3.64 -20.53 -0.43
N GLY A 253 -3.81 -21.84 -0.67
CA GLY A 253 -2.91 -22.62 -1.51
C GLY A 253 -2.95 -22.25 -3.00
N ARG A 254 -3.89 -21.41 -3.41
CA ARG A 254 -4.03 -20.91 -4.78
C ARG A 254 -3.92 -19.38 -4.86
N ALA A 255 -3.51 -18.72 -3.78
CA ALA A 255 -3.52 -17.26 -3.69
C ALA A 255 -2.69 -16.60 -4.80
N ASP A 256 -1.59 -17.22 -5.23
CA ASP A 256 -0.74 -16.73 -6.34
C ASP A 256 -1.41 -16.82 -7.71
N GLU A 257 -2.45 -17.66 -7.86
CA GLU A 257 -3.23 -17.80 -9.10
C GLU A 257 -4.45 -16.86 -9.14
N LEU A 258 -4.77 -16.23 -8.02
CA LEU A 258 -5.97 -15.41 -7.86
C LEU A 258 -5.63 -13.93 -7.95
N ILE A 259 -6.63 -13.14 -8.34
CA ILE A 259 -6.62 -11.70 -8.11
C ILE A 259 -6.36 -11.40 -6.62
N TRP A 260 -5.73 -10.27 -6.32
CA TRP A 260 -5.41 -9.90 -4.94
C TRP A 260 -6.65 -9.84 -4.06
N ILE A 261 -6.57 -10.46 -2.88
CA ILE A 261 -7.67 -10.53 -1.93
C ILE A 261 -7.33 -9.73 -0.69
N SER A 262 -8.27 -8.88 -0.26
CA SER A 262 -8.26 -8.22 1.04
C SER A 262 -9.56 -8.45 1.79
N PHE A 263 -9.53 -8.32 3.11
CA PHE A 263 -10.69 -8.44 3.98
C PHE A 263 -10.94 -7.12 4.72
N SER A 264 -12.20 -6.75 4.91
CA SER A 264 -12.56 -5.52 5.63
C SER A 264 -12.28 -5.60 7.13
N ASP A 265 -12.25 -6.81 7.70
CA ASP A 265 -11.89 -7.07 9.10
C ASP A 265 -10.37 -7.23 9.29
N VAL A 266 -9.82 -6.51 10.26
CA VAL A 266 -8.38 -6.47 10.55
C VAL A 266 -7.81 -7.84 10.96
N ALA A 267 -8.56 -8.65 11.72
CA ALA A 267 -8.08 -9.97 12.14
C ALA A 267 -8.09 -10.97 10.97
N LEU A 268 -9.14 -10.93 10.15
CA LEU A 268 -9.23 -11.78 8.95
C LEU A 268 -8.19 -11.39 7.89
N GLN A 269 -7.94 -10.09 7.69
CA GLN A 269 -6.90 -9.61 6.78
C GLN A 269 -5.52 -10.03 7.25
N LYS A 270 -5.23 -9.86 8.54
CA LYS A 270 -3.96 -10.30 9.13
C LYS A 270 -3.76 -11.80 8.90
N ARG A 271 -4.78 -12.61 9.19
CA ARG A 271 -4.74 -14.05 8.97
C ARG A 271 -4.48 -14.40 7.50
N TRP A 272 -5.13 -13.71 6.57
CA TRP A 272 -4.93 -13.95 5.15
C TRP A 272 -3.47 -13.72 4.75
N LEU A 273 -2.90 -12.58 5.16
CA LEU A 273 -1.49 -12.28 4.91
C LEU A 273 -0.56 -13.33 5.52
N GLU A 274 -0.84 -13.85 6.72
CA GLU A 274 -0.05 -14.93 7.34
C GLU A 274 -0.14 -16.26 6.58
N LEU A 275 -1.24 -16.51 5.86
CA LEU A 275 -1.45 -17.73 5.09
C LEU A 275 -0.83 -17.66 3.69
N THR A 276 -0.76 -16.47 3.09
CA THR A 276 -0.42 -16.30 1.67
C THR A 276 0.92 -15.61 1.45
N ALA A 277 1.28 -14.68 2.32
CA ALA A 277 2.63 -14.14 2.30
C ALA A 277 3.52 -15.12 3.06
N GLY A 278 4.41 -15.83 2.37
CA GLY A 278 5.32 -16.81 2.96
C GLY A 278 6.24 -16.25 4.08
N ASP A 279 7.36 -16.92 4.37
CA ASP A 279 8.26 -16.59 5.50
C ASP A 279 8.78 -15.13 5.58
N VAL A 280 8.59 -14.32 4.53
CA VAL A 280 9.03 -12.92 4.42
C VAL A 280 8.21 -11.98 5.31
N PHE A 281 6.91 -12.19 5.49
CA PHE A 281 6.02 -11.25 6.21
C PHE A 281 5.91 -11.51 7.70
N SER A 282 6.00 -12.77 8.13
CA SER A 282 5.91 -13.17 9.54
C SER A 282 6.95 -12.47 10.42
N ARG A 283 8.09 -12.07 9.85
CA ARG A 283 9.22 -11.45 10.56
C ARG A 283 9.24 -9.92 10.53
N ILE A 284 8.77 -9.29 9.45
CA ILE A 284 8.97 -7.84 9.21
C ILE A 284 7.83 -6.99 9.78
N PHE A 285 6.57 -7.41 9.61
CA PHE A 285 5.41 -6.60 10.02
C PHE A 285 4.83 -6.97 11.38
N PHE A 286 5.06 -8.21 11.86
CA PHE A 286 4.29 -8.74 12.99
C PHE A 286 5.12 -9.14 14.22
N HIS A 287 6.46 -9.17 14.13
CA HIS A 287 7.32 -9.61 15.24
C HIS A 287 7.82 -8.49 16.19
N HIS A 288 7.40 -7.24 16.01
CA HIS A 288 7.69 -6.17 16.99
C HIS A 288 6.77 -6.18 18.24
N GLY A 289 5.99 -7.24 18.42
CA GLY A 289 5.17 -7.49 19.60
C GLY A 289 5.46 -8.86 20.22
N GLY A 290 6.58 -8.99 20.92
CA GLY A 290 6.87 -10.20 21.69
C GLY A 290 8.32 -10.28 22.14
N HIS A 291 8.64 -9.57 23.22
CA HIS A 291 9.74 -9.98 24.10
C HIS A 291 9.44 -11.43 24.51
N ARG A 292 10.15 -12.41 23.94
CA ARG A 292 10.35 -13.68 24.65
C ARG A 292 11.32 -13.36 25.77
N ASP A 293 10.76 -13.03 26.93
CA ASP A 293 11.47 -13.18 28.19
C ASP A 293 11.88 -14.64 28.33
N HIS A 294 13.10 -14.95 27.91
CA HIS A 294 13.78 -16.13 28.39
C HIS A 294 14.20 -15.86 29.83
N ARG A 295 13.27 -16.07 30.77
CA ARG A 295 13.57 -16.40 32.15
C ARG A 295 12.91 -17.72 32.53
N GLU A 296 13.79 -18.64 32.92
CA GLU A 296 13.61 -19.74 33.87
C GLU A 296 12.79 -20.98 33.45
N ASN A 297 13.49 -22.08 33.14
CA ASN A 297 13.73 -23.15 34.13
C ASN A 297 14.34 -24.41 33.47
N SER A 298 15.66 -24.59 33.58
CA SER A 298 16.36 -25.76 34.17
C SER A 298 17.87 -25.64 33.96
#